data_AF-A0A091LXS4-F1
#
_entry.id   AF-A0A091LXS4-F1
#
_cell.length_a   1.000
_cell.length_b   1.000
_cell.length_c   1.000
_cell.angle_alpha   90.00
_cell.angle_beta   90.00
_cell.angle_gamma   90.00
#
_symmetry.space_group_name_H-M   'P 1'
#
loop_
_entity.id
_entity.type
_entity.pdbx_description
1 polymer ?
#
loop_
_entity_poly.entity_id
_entity_poly.type
_entity_poly.pdbx_seq_one_letter_code
_entity_poly.pdbx_strand_id
1 'polypeptide(L)'
;DPNYLMANERMNLMNMAKLSIKGLIESALNLGRTLDSDYAPLQQFFVVMEHCLKHGLKAKKTFLGQNKSFWGPLELVEKLVPEAAEITASVKDLPGLKTPVGRGRAWLRLALMQKKLSEYMKALINRKDLLSEFYEPNALMMEEEGAIIAGLLVGLNVIDANFCMKGEDLDSQVGVIDFSMYLKDGNSTKGSEGDGQITAILDQKNYVEELNRHLSATVNNLQAKVDALEKSNTKLTEEVSVIETHLMIITLQEEMERVKEESSYILESSRKVGVGGTADGHALTEARKQLKEETQLRLDVEKELEVQIGMRQEMELAMKMLEKDVCEKQDALVALRQQLDDLRALKHELSFKLQSSDMGVKQKSELNSRLEEKTNQMAATIKQLEQSEKDLVKQAKTLNSAANKLIQKHH
;
A
#
# COMPACT_ATOMS: atom_id res chain seq x y z
N ASP A 1 -28.78 -5.13 -2.27
CA ASP A 1 -29.26 -4.73 -0.94
C ASP A 1 -28.05 -4.52 -0.04
N PRO A 2 -27.82 -3.31 0.51
CA PRO A 2 -26.70 -3.01 1.39
C PRO A 2 -26.57 -3.94 2.60
N ASN A 3 -27.70 -4.46 3.11
CA ASN A 3 -27.70 -5.36 4.26
C ASN A 3 -27.18 -6.76 3.90
N TYR A 4 -27.44 -7.24 2.67
CA TYR A 4 -26.93 -8.51 2.18
C TYR A 4 -25.41 -8.48 1.96
N LEU A 5 -24.89 -7.38 1.43
CA LEU A 5 -23.45 -7.22 1.20
C LEU A 5 -22.67 -7.24 2.53
N MET A 6 -23.14 -6.48 3.52
CA MET A 6 -22.53 -6.45 4.86
C MET A 6 -22.57 -7.83 5.55
N ALA A 7 -23.67 -8.59 5.42
CA ALA A 7 -23.75 -9.93 5.98
C ALA A 7 -22.75 -10.90 5.32
N ASN A 8 -22.58 -10.79 4.00
CA ASN A 8 -21.61 -11.61 3.28
C ASN A 8 -20.16 -11.26 3.64
N GLU A 9 -19.86 -9.97 3.81
CA GLU A 9 -18.54 -9.51 4.29
C GLU A 9 -18.21 -10.04 5.69
N ARG A 10 -19.16 -10.01 6.63
CA ARG A 10 -18.97 -10.63 7.96
C ARG A 10 -18.68 -12.11 7.87
N MET A 11 -19.44 -12.85 7.08
CA MET A 11 -19.26 -14.29 6.92
C MET A 11 -17.88 -14.62 6.31
N ASN A 12 -17.44 -13.83 5.33
CA ASN A 12 -16.11 -13.97 4.75
C ASN A 12 -15.00 -13.70 5.77
N LEU A 13 -15.11 -12.62 6.56
CA LEU A 13 -14.15 -12.30 7.63
C LEU A 13 -14.11 -13.38 8.70
N MET A 14 -15.26 -13.91 9.11
CA MET A 14 -15.33 -15.03 10.05
C MET A 14 -14.62 -16.28 9.49
N ASN A 15 -14.84 -16.62 8.22
CA ASN A 15 -14.19 -17.75 7.59
C ASN A 15 -12.67 -17.55 7.49
N MET A 16 -12.22 -16.35 7.14
CA MET A 16 -10.79 -16.01 7.13
C MET A 16 -10.18 -16.08 8.54
N ALA A 17 -10.86 -15.56 9.56
CA ALA A 17 -10.42 -15.66 10.94
C ALA A 17 -10.31 -17.11 11.39
N LYS A 18 -11.30 -17.95 11.06
CA LYS A 18 -11.30 -19.38 11.37
C LYS A 18 -10.12 -20.11 10.72
N LEU A 19 -9.87 -19.86 9.44
CA LEU A 19 -8.73 -20.46 8.72
C LEU A 19 -7.40 -19.97 9.30
N SER A 20 -7.28 -18.67 9.58
CA SER A 20 -6.04 -18.10 10.14
C SER A 20 -5.74 -18.63 11.54
N ILE A 21 -6.74 -18.70 12.43
CA ILE A 21 -6.58 -19.23 13.79
C ILE A 21 -6.20 -20.71 13.73
N LYS A 22 -6.91 -21.51 12.93
CA LYS A 22 -6.62 -22.93 12.77
C LYS A 22 -5.19 -23.14 12.23
N GLY A 23 -4.84 -22.49 11.13
CA GLY A 23 -3.53 -22.61 10.50
C GLY A 23 -2.40 -22.14 11.41
N LEU A 24 -2.60 -21.07 12.20
CA LEU A 24 -1.64 -20.60 13.18
C LEU A 24 -1.43 -21.64 14.30
N ILE A 25 -2.49 -22.21 14.86
CA ILE A 25 -2.38 -23.24 15.92
C ILE A 25 -1.65 -24.47 15.38
N GLU A 26 -2.06 -25.00 14.23
CA GLU A 26 -1.44 -26.19 13.64
C GLU A 26 0.03 -25.95 13.31
N SER A 27 0.37 -24.81 12.71
CA SER A 27 1.74 -24.47 12.34
C SER A 27 2.62 -24.22 13.57
N ALA A 28 2.09 -23.57 14.61
CA ALA A 28 2.81 -23.32 15.86
C ALA A 28 3.08 -24.62 16.63
N LEU A 29 2.10 -25.51 16.72
CA LEU A 29 2.25 -26.83 17.36
C LEU A 29 3.28 -27.70 16.62
N ASN A 30 3.30 -27.64 15.29
CA ASN A 30 4.30 -28.35 14.48
C ASN A 30 5.71 -27.78 14.66
N LEU A 31 5.84 -26.46 14.87
CA LEU A 31 7.14 -25.81 15.04
C LEU A 31 7.74 -26.06 16.44
N GLY A 32 6.91 -26.17 17.48
CA GLY A 32 7.33 -26.57 18.84
C GLY A 32 8.27 -25.61 19.57
N ARG A 33 8.44 -24.38 19.08
CA ARG A 33 9.29 -23.33 19.67
C ARG A 33 8.51 -22.02 19.81
N THR A 34 8.99 -21.11 20.65
CA THR A 34 8.43 -19.77 20.82
C THR A 34 8.38 -19.03 19.47
N LEU A 35 7.25 -18.42 19.16
CA LEU A 35 7.05 -17.64 17.95
C LEU A 35 7.58 -16.21 18.12
N ASP A 36 8.27 -15.72 17.10
CA ASP A 36 8.72 -14.34 16.97
C ASP A 36 7.78 -13.56 16.01
N SER A 37 8.05 -12.27 15.84
CA SER A 37 7.26 -11.39 14.98
C SER A 37 7.44 -11.64 13.48
N ASP A 38 8.47 -12.37 13.08
CA ASP A 38 8.76 -12.71 11.68
C ASP A 38 7.97 -13.95 11.20
N TYR A 39 7.25 -14.61 12.10
CA TYR A 39 6.49 -15.81 11.77
C TYR A 39 5.25 -15.49 10.91
N ALA A 40 5.30 -15.86 9.63
CA ALA A 40 4.28 -15.49 8.64
C ALA A 40 2.83 -15.89 9.03
N PRO A 41 2.52 -17.10 9.54
CA PRO A 41 1.15 -17.43 9.99
C PRO A 41 0.62 -16.51 11.09
N LEU A 42 1.52 -15.97 11.92
CA LEU A 42 1.20 -15.09 13.03
C LEU A 42 1.02 -13.64 12.56
N GLN A 43 1.84 -13.17 11.61
CA GLN A 43 1.60 -11.89 10.93
C GLN A 43 0.23 -11.89 10.26
N GLN A 44 -0.08 -12.94 9.50
CA GLN A 44 -1.38 -13.12 8.84
C GLN A 44 -2.54 -13.07 9.84
N PHE A 45 -2.41 -13.74 10.99
CA PHE A 45 -3.41 -13.68 12.06
C PHE A 45 -3.68 -12.26 12.54
N PHE A 46 -2.63 -11.46 12.82
CA PHE A 46 -2.81 -10.08 13.26
C PHE A 46 -3.49 -9.22 12.19
N VAL A 47 -3.15 -9.42 10.91
CA VAL A 47 -3.81 -8.72 9.80
C VAL A 47 -5.29 -9.08 9.74
N VAL A 48 -5.65 -10.36 9.81
CA VAL A 48 -7.05 -10.80 9.78
C VAL A 48 -7.83 -10.28 10.99
N MET A 49 -7.23 -10.30 12.19
CA MET A 49 -7.84 -9.74 13.40
C MET A 49 -8.08 -8.23 13.29
N GLU A 50 -7.12 -7.49 12.74
CA GLU A 50 -7.29 -6.06 12.49
C GLU A 50 -8.48 -5.79 11.55
N HIS A 51 -8.64 -6.57 10.47
CA HIS A 51 -9.78 -6.44 9.57
C HIS A 51 -11.11 -6.76 10.26
N CYS A 52 -11.14 -7.79 11.11
CA CYS A 52 -12.33 -8.13 11.90
C CYS A 52 -12.74 -6.99 12.84
N LEU A 53 -11.77 -6.37 13.52
CA LEU A 53 -11.98 -5.25 14.43
C LEU A 53 -12.28 -3.92 13.71
N LYS A 54 -11.92 -3.79 12.43
CA LYS A 54 -12.25 -2.61 11.62
C LYS A 54 -13.64 -2.69 10.98
N HIS A 55 -14.18 -3.88 10.80
CA HIS A 55 -15.44 -4.09 10.11
C HIS A 55 -16.62 -3.44 10.84
N GLY A 56 -17.28 -2.49 10.17
CA GLY A 56 -18.43 -1.77 10.71
C GLY A 56 -18.09 -0.72 11.78
N LEU A 57 -16.83 -0.26 11.87
CA LEU A 57 -16.49 0.90 12.71
C LEU A 57 -17.17 2.17 12.21
N LYS A 58 -17.81 2.89 13.13
CA LYS A 58 -18.36 4.22 12.92
C LYS A 58 -17.23 5.19 12.59
N ALA A 59 -17.41 6.00 11.54
CA ALA A 59 -16.45 7.06 11.23
C ALA A 59 -16.61 8.19 12.27
N LYS A 60 -15.72 8.25 13.27
CA LYS A 60 -15.67 9.40 14.20
C LYS A 60 -15.12 10.60 13.41
N LYS A 61 -15.93 11.65 13.25
CA LYS A 61 -15.49 12.92 12.64
C LYS A 61 -14.53 13.62 13.61
N THR A 62 -13.24 13.58 13.33
CA THR A 62 -12.23 14.42 13.99
C THR A 62 -11.89 15.62 13.12
N PHE A 63 -11.47 16.74 13.73
CA PHE A 63 -11.17 18.01 13.05
C PHE A 63 -10.05 17.89 11.98
N LEU A 64 -9.23 16.84 12.05
CA LEU A 64 -8.13 16.53 11.11
C LEU A 64 -8.44 15.38 10.12
N GLY A 65 -9.68 14.88 10.04
CA GLY A 65 -10.06 13.82 9.08
C GLY A 65 -10.88 12.69 9.70
N GLN A 66 -11.28 11.72 8.89
CA GLN A 66 -11.92 10.48 9.34
C GLN A 66 -10.83 9.45 9.65
N ASN A 67 -10.67 9.04 10.92
CA ASN A 67 -9.78 7.94 11.26
C ASN A 67 -10.58 6.80 11.90
N LYS A 68 -10.75 5.70 11.14
CA LYS A 68 -11.38 4.47 11.62
C LYS A 68 -10.33 3.65 12.37
N SER A 69 -10.07 4.00 13.63
CA SER A 69 -9.18 3.24 14.49
C SER A 69 -9.96 2.24 15.34
N PHE A 70 -9.49 0.98 15.33
CA PHE A 70 -10.00 -0.06 16.21
C PHE A 70 -9.42 0.02 17.64
N TRP A 71 -8.55 0.99 17.93
CA TRP A 71 -7.99 1.21 19.27
C TRP A 71 -9.03 1.63 20.30
N GLY A 72 -9.97 2.50 19.92
CA GLY A 72 -11.01 3.00 20.84
C GLY A 72 -11.80 1.87 21.54
N PRO A 73 -12.31 0.86 20.80
CA PRO A 73 -12.88 -0.33 21.41
C PRO A 73 -11.95 -1.09 22.36
N LEU A 74 -10.65 -1.20 22.03
CA LEU A 74 -9.68 -1.93 22.84
C LEU A 74 -9.38 -1.21 24.17
N GLU A 75 -9.46 0.12 24.20
CA GLU A 75 -9.34 0.89 25.44
C GLU A 75 -10.49 0.61 26.43
N LEU A 76 -11.62 0.06 25.99
CA LEU A 76 -12.66 -0.37 26.92
C LEU A 76 -12.26 -1.62 27.70
N VAL A 77 -11.34 -2.44 27.19
CA VAL A 77 -10.96 -3.71 27.84
C VAL A 77 -10.39 -3.45 29.23
N GLU A 78 -9.55 -2.44 29.42
CA GLU A 78 -8.97 -2.13 30.75
C GLU A 78 -10.03 -1.81 31.81
N LYS A 79 -11.21 -1.32 31.38
CA LYS A 79 -12.34 -1.02 32.26
C LYS A 79 -13.18 -2.25 32.58
N LEU A 80 -13.13 -3.27 31.72
CA LEU A 80 -13.90 -4.52 31.86
C LEU A 80 -13.09 -5.62 32.53
N VAL A 81 -11.79 -5.67 32.25
CA VAL A 81 -10.82 -6.66 32.73
C VAL A 81 -9.59 -5.90 33.25
N PRO A 82 -9.44 -5.73 34.58
CA PRO A 82 -8.38 -4.92 35.18
C PRO A 82 -6.96 -5.34 34.77
N GLU A 83 -6.75 -6.62 34.45
CA GLU A 83 -5.46 -7.15 34.03
C GLU A 83 -4.98 -6.58 32.69
N ALA A 84 -5.92 -6.14 31.84
CA ALA A 84 -5.57 -5.49 30.58
C ALA A 84 -5.01 -4.07 30.78
N ALA A 85 -5.10 -3.49 32.00
CA ALA A 85 -4.56 -2.16 32.29
C ALA A 85 -3.03 -2.10 32.10
N GLU A 86 -2.32 -3.18 32.45
CA GLU A 86 -0.86 -3.25 32.29
C GLU A 86 -0.43 -3.12 30.83
N ILE A 87 -1.04 -3.91 29.94
CA ILE A 87 -0.72 -3.86 28.50
C ILE A 87 -1.24 -2.57 27.86
N THR A 88 -2.35 -2.03 28.36
CA THR A 88 -2.93 -0.77 27.84
C THR A 88 -2.06 0.43 28.19
N ALA A 89 -1.49 0.46 29.40
CA ALA A 89 -0.46 1.44 29.76
C ALA A 89 0.81 1.23 28.92
N SER A 90 1.28 -0.03 28.80
CA SER A 90 2.50 -0.36 28.07
C SER A 90 2.48 0.11 26.61
N VAL A 91 1.35 0.01 25.90
CA VAL A 91 1.25 0.49 24.51
C VAL A 91 1.11 2.02 24.40
N LYS A 92 0.60 2.69 25.44
CA LYS A 92 0.51 4.16 25.49
C LYS A 92 1.90 4.77 25.68
N ASP A 93 2.74 4.10 26.47
CA ASP A 93 4.10 4.55 26.81
C ASP A 93 5.19 4.01 25.85
N LEU A 94 4.82 3.22 24.85
CA LEU A 94 5.77 2.59 23.94
C LEU A 94 6.46 3.64 23.04
N PRO A 95 7.79 3.85 23.16
CA PRO A 95 8.50 4.82 22.35
C PRO A 95 8.55 4.37 20.88
N GLY A 96 8.14 5.26 19.98
CA GLY A 96 8.07 5.01 18.54
C GLY A 96 6.65 4.86 17.98
N LEU A 97 5.64 4.68 18.85
CA LEU A 97 4.26 4.45 18.44
C LEU A 97 3.44 5.75 18.46
N LYS A 98 3.17 6.31 17.29
CA LYS A 98 2.54 7.62 17.10
C LYS A 98 1.06 7.52 16.79
N THR A 99 0.60 6.44 16.16
CA THR A 99 -0.79 6.33 15.68
C THR A 99 -1.67 5.46 16.60
N PRO A 100 -2.99 5.73 16.67
CA PRO A 100 -3.93 4.84 17.34
C PRO A 100 -3.96 3.43 16.73
N VAL A 101 -3.77 3.31 15.41
CA VAL A 101 -3.73 2.00 14.73
C VAL A 101 -2.50 1.20 15.18
N GLY A 102 -1.33 1.83 15.26
CA GLY A 102 -0.13 1.22 15.82
C GLY A 102 -0.32 0.75 17.26
N ARG A 103 -0.97 1.58 18.11
CA ARG A 103 -1.34 1.19 19.49
C ARG A 103 -2.21 -0.06 19.54
N GLY A 104 -3.24 -0.13 18.68
CA GLY A 104 -4.06 -1.33 18.55
C GLY A 104 -3.26 -2.58 18.15
N ARG A 105 -2.30 -2.45 17.22
CA ARG A 105 -1.44 -3.55 16.78
C ARG A 105 -0.48 -4.03 17.85
N ALA A 106 0.12 -3.12 18.60
CA ALA A 106 0.97 -3.46 19.75
C ALA A 106 0.14 -4.15 20.84
N TRP A 107 -1.08 -3.67 21.08
CA TRP A 107 -1.95 -4.23 22.10
C TRP A 107 -2.38 -5.66 21.78
N LEU A 108 -2.71 -5.95 20.51
CA LEU A 108 -3.03 -7.31 20.08
C LEU A 108 -1.85 -8.28 20.29
N ARG A 109 -0.62 -7.83 20.00
CA ARG A 109 0.61 -8.60 20.23
C ARG A 109 0.80 -8.88 21.73
N LEU A 110 0.68 -7.87 22.58
CA LEU A 110 0.80 -8.03 24.03
C LEU A 110 -0.29 -8.93 24.63
N ALA A 111 -1.54 -8.77 24.20
CA ALA A 111 -2.64 -9.61 24.64
C ALA A 111 -2.45 -11.09 24.26
N LEU A 112 -1.84 -11.35 23.09
CA LEU A 112 -1.47 -12.69 22.68
C LEU A 112 -0.31 -13.25 23.54
N MET A 113 0.74 -12.45 23.81
CA MET A 113 1.83 -12.86 24.72
C MET A 113 1.32 -13.19 26.12
N GLN A 114 0.34 -12.44 26.63
CA GLN A 114 -0.33 -12.72 27.90
C GLN A 114 -1.27 -13.94 27.86
N LYS A 115 -1.51 -14.53 26.68
CA LYS A 115 -2.48 -15.64 26.47
C LYS A 115 -3.90 -15.29 26.92
N LYS A 116 -4.28 -14.00 26.84
CA LYS A 116 -5.57 -13.46 27.30
C LYS A 116 -6.39 -12.79 26.20
N LEU A 117 -5.91 -12.83 24.96
CA LEU A 117 -6.61 -12.23 23.82
C LEU A 117 -8.08 -12.70 23.69
N SER A 118 -8.33 -13.99 23.89
CA SER A 118 -9.69 -14.56 23.84
C SER A 118 -10.60 -14.02 24.94
N GLU A 119 -10.08 -13.93 26.17
CA GLU A 119 -10.80 -13.40 27.33
C GLU A 119 -11.16 -11.93 27.13
N TYR A 120 -10.21 -11.12 26.65
CA TYR A 120 -10.43 -9.71 26.38
C TYR A 120 -11.47 -9.48 25.27
N MET A 121 -11.40 -10.25 24.18
CA MET A 121 -12.40 -10.17 23.10
C MET A 121 -13.79 -10.58 23.60
N LYS A 122 -13.87 -11.63 24.42
CA LYS A 122 -15.13 -12.08 25.03
C LYS A 122 -15.72 -11.01 25.95
N ALA A 123 -14.90 -10.30 26.72
CA ALA A 123 -15.36 -9.21 27.58
C ALA A 123 -15.99 -8.06 26.76
N LEU A 124 -15.38 -7.70 25.62
CA LEU A 124 -15.91 -6.67 24.73
C LEU A 124 -17.27 -7.04 24.13
N ILE A 125 -17.39 -8.23 23.53
CA ILE A 125 -18.65 -8.65 22.87
C ILE A 125 -19.81 -8.84 23.86
N ASN A 126 -19.52 -9.09 25.14
CA ASN A 126 -20.53 -9.19 26.19
C ASN A 126 -21.09 -7.82 26.59
N ARG A 127 -20.40 -6.73 26.26
CA ARG A 127 -20.80 -5.35 26.55
C ARG A 127 -21.14 -4.59 25.27
N LYS A 128 -22.09 -5.15 24.50
CA LYS A 128 -22.60 -4.53 23.27
C LYS A 128 -23.16 -3.11 23.50
N ASP A 129 -23.63 -2.82 24.71
CA ASP A 129 -24.06 -1.48 25.12
C ASP A 129 -22.95 -0.44 24.96
N LEU A 130 -21.73 -0.75 25.45
CA LEU A 130 -20.56 0.12 25.30
C LEU A 130 -19.98 0.05 23.88
N LEU A 131 -19.97 -1.15 23.29
CA LEU A 131 -19.42 -1.38 21.95
C LEU A 131 -20.20 -0.65 20.86
N SER A 132 -21.49 -0.41 21.08
CA SER A 132 -22.38 0.34 20.17
C SER A 132 -21.97 1.80 19.97
N GLU A 133 -21.14 2.39 20.84
CA GLU A 133 -20.58 3.74 20.61
C GLU A 133 -19.61 3.73 19.40
N PHE A 134 -18.92 2.61 19.18
CA PHE A 134 -17.84 2.50 18.20
C PHE A 134 -18.25 1.79 16.92
N TYR A 135 -19.19 0.85 17.00
CA TYR A 135 -19.60 0.02 15.87
C TYR A 135 -21.03 0.27 15.42
N GLU A 136 -21.27 0.10 14.13
CA GLU A 136 -22.61 -0.01 13.56
C GLU A 136 -23.31 -1.29 14.03
N PRO A 137 -24.66 -1.31 14.12
CA PRO A 137 -25.38 -2.49 14.61
C PRO A 137 -25.08 -3.78 13.86
N ASN A 138 -24.79 -3.69 12.55
CA ASN A 138 -24.48 -4.80 11.65
C ASN A 138 -22.97 -5.10 11.53
N ALA A 139 -22.14 -4.55 12.42
CA ALA A 139 -20.71 -4.80 12.47
C ALA A 139 -20.40 -6.23 12.95
N LEU A 140 -19.20 -6.73 12.63
CA LEU A 140 -18.80 -8.10 12.95
C LEU A 140 -18.80 -8.35 14.45
N MET A 141 -18.27 -7.40 15.22
CA MET A 141 -18.19 -7.48 16.69
C MET A 141 -19.55 -7.31 17.38
N MET A 142 -20.58 -6.87 16.66
CA MET A 142 -21.94 -6.67 17.17
C MET A 142 -22.86 -7.86 16.88
N GLU A 143 -22.45 -8.76 15.98
CA GLU A 143 -23.22 -9.91 15.50
C GLU A 143 -22.67 -11.25 16.03
N GLU A 144 -23.27 -12.37 15.62
CA GLU A 144 -22.92 -13.72 16.11
C GLU A 144 -21.50 -14.13 15.69
N GLU A 145 -21.02 -13.67 14.53
CA GLU A 145 -19.69 -13.96 14.01
C GLU A 145 -18.57 -13.52 14.97
N GLY A 146 -18.74 -12.37 15.65
CA GLY A 146 -17.78 -11.90 16.66
C GLY A 146 -17.68 -12.83 17.86
N ALA A 147 -18.79 -13.43 18.29
CA ALA A 147 -18.81 -14.41 19.37
C ALA A 147 -18.12 -15.72 18.98
N ILE A 148 -18.33 -16.17 17.73
CA ILE A 148 -17.65 -17.34 17.18
C ILE A 148 -16.14 -17.11 17.14
N ILE A 149 -15.68 -15.98 16.62
CA ILE A 149 -14.24 -15.65 16.58
C ILE A 149 -13.66 -15.62 17.99
N ALA A 150 -14.31 -14.94 18.96
CA ALA A 150 -13.84 -14.91 20.34
C ALA A 150 -13.70 -16.31 20.97
N GLY A 151 -14.63 -17.22 20.66
CA GLY A 151 -14.55 -18.62 21.08
C GLY A 151 -13.37 -19.37 20.45
N LEU A 152 -13.10 -19.16 19.15
CA LEU A 152 -11.97 -19.77 18.45
C LEU A 152 -10.61 -19.28 18.97
N LEU A 153 -10.51 -18.02 19.39
CA LEU A 153 -9.28 -17.44 19.95
C LEU A 153 -8.80 -18.17 21.22
N VAL A 154 -9.66 -18.91 21.93
CA VAL A 154 -9.26 -19.70 23.10
C VAL A 154 -8.18 -20.73 22.74
N GLY A 155 -8.22 -21.26 21.52
CA GLY A 155 -7.20 -22.19 21.02
C GLY A 155 -5.80 -21.57 20.93
N LEU A 156 -5.69 -20.24 20.81
CA LEU A 156 -4.40 -19.56 20.73
C LEU A 156 -3.67 -19.50 22.08
N ASN A 157 -4.33 -19.81 23.20
CA ASN A 157 -3.69 -19.80 24.52
C ASN A 157 -2.54 -20.83 24.61
N VAL A 158 -2.54 -21.86 23.76
CA VAL A 158 -1.46 -22.84 23.66
C VAL A 158 -0.17 -22.28 23.03
N ILE A 159 -0.28 -21.19 22.27
CA ILE A 159 0.84 -20.60 21.53
C ILE A 159 1.75 -19.83 22.47
N ASP A 160 3.03 -20.17 22.46
CA ASP A 160 4.07 -19.39 23.12
C ASP A 160 4.67 -18.39 22.13
N ALA A 161 4.54 -17.09 22.42
CA ALA A 161 5.00 -16.01 21.56
C ALA A 161 5.75 -14.97 22.38
N ASN A 162 6.81 -14.42 21.82
CA ASN A 162 7.60 -13.37 22.44
C ASN A 162 7.97 -12.30 21.41
N PHE A 163 7.36 -11.13 21.52
CA PHE A 163 7.54 -10.04 20.56
C PHE A 163 8.49 -8.98 21.10
N CYS A 164 9.54 -8.67 20.34
CA CYS A 164 10.34 -7.48 20.58
C CYS A 164 9.72 -6.29 19.83
N MET A 165 8.84 -5.54 20.49
CA MET A 165 8.18 -4.39 19.86
C MET A 165 9.13 -3.20 19.60
N LYS A 166 10.39 -3.27 20.07
CA LYS A 166 11.36 -2.18 19.95
C LYS A 166 12.02 -2.24 18.57
N GLY A 167 11.52 -1.41 17.64
CA GLY A 167 12.03 -1.29 16.27
C GLY A 167 11.07 -1.76 15.19
N GLU A 168 9.92 -2.35 15.55
CA GLU A 168 8.85 -2.65 14.59
C GLU A 168 8.06 -1.38 14.23
N ASP A 169 7.99 -1.04 12.94
CA ASP A 169 7.11 0.04 12.46
C ASP A 169 5.65 -0.46 12.38
N LEU A 170 4.98 -0.42 13.53
CA LEU A 170 3.58 -0.77 13.66
C LEU A 170 2.64 0.32 13.14
N ASP A 171 3.13 1.55 12.93
CA ASP A 171 2.31 2.66 12.46
C ASP A 171 2.09 2.59 10.94
N SER A 172 3.14 2.24 10.18
CA SER A 172 3.09 2.23 8.71
C SER A 172 2.75 0.86 8.10
N GLN A 173 2.69 -0.21 8.89
CA GLN A 173 2.44 -1.55 8.36
C GLN A 173 1.09 -1.61 7.62
N VAL A 174 1.08 -1.96 6.33
CA VAL A 174 -0.16 -2.25 5.59
C VAL A 174 -0.28 -3.76 5.51
N GLY A 175 -1.13 -4.34 6.36
CA GLY A 175 -1.38 -5.77 6.34
C GLY A 175 -2.27 -6.16 5.17
N VAL A 176 -1.72 -6.86 4.17
CA VAL A 176 -2.51 -7.52 3.13
C VAL A 176 -2.70 -8.98 3.53
N ILE A 177 -3.92 -9.50 3.40
CA ILE A 177 -4.23 -10.91 3.68
C ILE A 177 -3.62 -11.76 2.56
N ASP A 178 -2.62 -12.60 2.89
CA ASP A 178 -2.04 -13.55 1.95
C ASP A 178 -2.93 -14.80 1.80
N PHE A 179 -3.70 -14.85 0.71
CA PHE A 179 -4.57 -15.99 0.41
C PHE A 179 -3.82 -17.25 -0.05
N SER A 180 -2.56 -17.14 -0.46
CA SER A 180 -1.77 -18.29 -0.92
C SER A 180 -1.58 -19.35 0.17
N MET A 181 -1.59 -18.92 1.43
CA MET A 181 -1.51 -19.79 2.60
C MET A 181 -2.73 -20.71 2.74
N TYR A 182 -3.90 -20.31 2.23
CA TYR A 182 -5.14 -21.08 2.34
C TYR A 182 -5.44 -21.92 1.09
N LEU A 183 -4.77 -21.64 -0.02
CA LEU A 183 -4.97 -22.35 -1.29
C LEU A 183 -4.21 -23.68 -1.36
N LYS A 184 -3.22 -23.91 -0.49
CA LYS A 184 -2.39 -25.13 -0.52
C LYS A 184 -3.08 -26.40 0.02
N ASP A 185 -4.10 -26.27 0.87
CA ASP A 185 -4.79 -27.42 1.48
C ASP A 185 -6.08 -27.85 0.76
N GLY A 186 -6.12 -27.63 -0.55
CA GLY A 186 -7.22 -28.07 -1.42
C GLY A 186 -7.26 -29.58 -1.67
N ASN A 187 -7.31 -30.41 -0.63
CA ASN A 187 -7.68 -31.82 -0.78
C ASN A 187 -9.21 -31.96 -0.85
N SER A 188 -9.82 -31.31 -1.86
CA SER A 188 -11.25 -31.38 -2.16
C SER A 188 -11.42 -31.92 -3.58
N THR A 189 -11.77 -33.21 -3.64
CA THR A 189 -12.58 -33.86 -4.69
C THR A 189 -12.46 -33.31 -6.13
N LYS A 190 -11.78 -34.11 -6.96
CA LYS A 190 -11.80 -34.14 -8.42
C LYS A 190 -13.02 -33.46 -9.06
N GLY A 191 -12.80 -32.26 -9.58
CA GLY A 191 -13.62 -31.64 -10.64
C GLY A 191 -12.67 -31.20 -11.74
N SER A 192 -12.81 -31.77 -12.94
CA SER A 192 -11.93 -31.57 -14.11
C SER A 192 -11.87 -30.13 -14.66
N GLU A 193 -12.58 -29.19 -14.03
CA GLU A 193 -12.62 -27.76 -14.41
C GLU A 193 -11.69 -26.89 -13.55
N GLY A 194 -11.23 -27.37 -12.39
CA GLY A 194 -10.37 -26.61 -11.47
C GLY A 194 -8.90 -26.49 -11.92
N ASP A 195 -8.40 -27.45 -12.69
CA ASP A 195 -6.99 -27.47 -13.14
C ASP A 195 -6.65 -26.33 -14.10
N GLY A 196 -7.59 -25.94 -14.97
CA GLY A 196 -7.41 -24.81 -15.88
C GLY A 196 -7.38 -23.47 -15.13
N GLN A 197 -8.21 -23.34 -14.09
CA GLN A 197 -8.23 -22.15 -13.25
C GLN A 197 -6.99 -22.05 -12.36
N ILE A 198 -6.50 -23.18 -11.82
CA ILE A 198 -5.25 -23.23 -11.07
C ILE A 198 -4.05 -22.90 -11.96
N THR A 199 -4.00 -23.42 -13.19
CA THR A 199 -2.94 -23.11 -14.16
C THR A 199 -2.93 -21.61 -14.51
N ALA A 200 -4.10 -21.01 -14.77
CA ALA A 200 -4.20 -19.58 -15.05
C ALA A 200 -3.79 -18.69 -13.86
N ILE A 201 -4.10 -19.10 -12.63
CA ILE A 201 -3.69 -18.40 -11.41
C ILE A 201 -2.18 -18.53 -11.20
N LEU A 202 -1.60 -19.70 -11.48
CA LEU A 202 -0.15 -19.92 -11.40
C LEU A 202 0.60 -19.08 -12.44
N ASP A 203 0.09 -18.98 -13.67
CA ASP A 203 0.67 -18.13 -14.71
C ASP A 203 0.58 -16.65 -14.36
N GLN A 204 -0.55 -16.19 -13.80
CA GLN A 204 -0.67 -14.83 -13.27
C GLN A 204 0.30 -14.56 -12.13
N LYS A 205 0.44 -15.52 -11.20
CA LYS A 205 1.39 -15.41 -10.09
C LYS A 205 2.83 -15.29 -10.62
N ASN A 206 3.21 -16.14 -11.57
CA ASN A 206 4.55 -16.15 -12.15
C ASN A 206 4.84 -14.84 -12.90
N TYR A 207 3.85 -14.29 -13.61
CA TYR A 207 3.93 -12.97 -14.25
C TYR A 207 4.18 -11.84 -13.23
N VAL A 208 3.44 -11.84 -12.12
CA VAL A 208 3.60 -10.83 -11.06
C VAL A 208 4.94 -10.99 -10.33
N GLU A 209 5.38 -12.22 -10.07
CA GLU A 209 6.69 -12.51 -9.48
C GLU A 209 7.83 -12.02 -10.37
N GLU A 210 7.74 -12.24 -11.68
CA GLU A 210 8.72 -11.75 -12.64
C GLU A 210 8.72 -10.22 -12.73
N LEU A 211 7.53 -9.60 -12.69
CA LEU A 211 7.41 -8.13 -12.65
C LEU A 211 8.04 -7.55 -11.37
N ASN A 212 7.81 -8.19 -10.21
CA ASN A 212 8.42 -7.80 -8.95
C ASN A 212 9.95 -8.00 -8.96
N ARG A 213 10.44 -9.04 -9.63
CA ARG A 213 11.88 -9.26 -9.83
C ARG A 213 12.49 -8.14 -10.67
N HIS A 214 11.84 -7.77 -11.76
CA HIS A 214 12.24 -6.63 -12.59
C HIS A 214 12.22 -5.31 -11.82
N LEU A 215 11.15 -5.04 -11.07
CA LEU A 215 11.03 -3.82 -10.27
C LEU A 215 12.12 -3.76 -9.19
N SER A 216 12.39 -4.87 -8.50
CA SER A 216 13.47 -4.97 -7.51
C SER A 216 14.84 -4.72 -8.14
N ALA A 217 15.08 -5.22 -9.36
CA ALA A 217 16.31 -4.95 -10.09
C ALA A 217 16.44 -3.47 -10.48
N THR A 218 15.34 -2.83 -10.90
CA THR A 218 15.32 -1.38 -11.19
C THR A 218 15.58 -0.55 -9.95
N VAL A 219 14.95 -0.89 -8.82
CA VAL A 219 15.18 -0.21 -7.53
C VAL A 219 16.65 -0.33 -7.12
N ASN A 220 17.26 -1.51 -7.21
CA ASN A 220 18.67 -1.69 -6.89
C ASN A 220 19.59 -0.88 -7.83
N ASN A 221 19.26 -0.78 -9.12
CA ASN A 221 20.01 0.04 -10.06
C ASN A 221 19.90 1.54 -9.75
N LEU A 222 18.69 2.00 -9.42
CA LEU A 222 18.45 3.38 -9.01
C LEU A 222 19.18 3.70 -7.70
N GLN A 223 19.16 2.79 -6.72
CA GLN A 223 19.90 2.97 -5.48
C GLN A 223 21.40 3.10 -5.73
N ALA A 224 21.99 2.23 -6.57
CA ALA A 224 23.40 2.34 -6.94
C ALA A 224 23.74 3.68 -7.65
N LYS A 225 22.82 4.22 -8.46
CA LYS A 225 22.98 5.55 -9.07
C LYS A 225 22.88 6.67 -8.04
N VAL A 226 21.98 6.57 -7.07
CA VAL A 226 21.86 7.53 -5.96
C VAL A 226 23.16 7.53 -5.16
N ASP A 227 23.66 6.37 -4.75
CA ASP A 227 24.90 6.26 -3.98
C ASP A 227 26.11 6.84 -4.74
N ALA A 228 26.18 6.60 -6.06
CA ALA A 228 27.22 7.16 -6.92
C ALA A 228 27.13 8.69 -7.03
N LEU A 229 25.91 9.25 -7.15
CA LEU A 229 25.67 10.68 -7.17
C LEU A 229 25.97 11.34 -5.82
N GLU A 230 25.59 10.72 -4.71
CA GLU A 230 25.91 11.19 -3.37
C GLU A 230 27.43 11.28 -3.17
N LYS A 231 28.17 10.24 -3.56
CA LYS A 231 29.63 10.24 -3.50
C LYS A 231 30.28 11.31 -4.39
N SER A 232 29.67 11.59 -5.56
CA SER A 232 30.13 12.68 -6.42
C SER A 232 29.85 14.05 -5.80
N ASN A 233 28.68 14.24 -5.18
CA ASN A 233 28.31 15.48 -4.51
C ASN A 233 29.20 15.77 -3.30
N THR A 234 29.54 14.77 -2.50
CA THR A 234 30.47 14.97 -1.37
C THR A 234 31.83 15.42 -1.87
N LYS A 235 32.34 14.81 -2.95
CA LYS A 235 33.62 15.21 -3.55
C LYS A 235 33.58 16.65 -4.09
N LEU A 236 32.51 17.04 -4.79
CA LEU A 236 32.35 18.41 -5.26
C LEU A 236 32.26 19.40 -4.09
N THR A 237 31.60 19.04 -3.00
CA THR A 237 31.52 19.88 -1.80
C THR A 237 32.89 20.08 -1.15
N GLU A 238 33.71 19.02 -1.11
CA GLU A 238 35.10 19.09 -0.66
C GLU A 238 35.95 19.99 -1.59
N GLU A 239 35.83 19.83 -2.91
CA GLU A 239 36.53 20.66 -3.89
C GLU A 239 36.15 22.15 -3.74
N VAL A 240 34.86 22.46 -3.54
CA VAL A 240 34.40 23.84 -3.27
C VAL A 240 35.03 24.41 -2.00
N SER A 241 35.05 23.65 -0.90
CA SER A 241 35.68 24.07 0.36
C SER A 241 37.19 24.32 0.21
N VAL A 242 37.88 23.50 -0.58
CA VAL A 242 39.31 23.70 -0.91
C VAL A 242 39.50 24.98 -1.73
N ILE A 243 38.61 25.25 -2.69
CA ILE A 243 38.67 26.49 -3.49
C ILE A 243 38.41 27.71 -2.61
N GLU A 244 37.41 27.69 -1.73
CA GLU A 244 37.11 28.79 -0.80
C GLU A 244 38.29 29.10 0.12
N THR A 245 38.91 28.06 0.69
CA THR A 245 40.10 28.23 1.54
C THR A 245 41.29 28.78 0.77
N HIS A 246 41.52 28.33 -0.47
CA HIS A 246 42.57 28.84 -1.33
C HIS A 246 42.35 30.31 -1.70
N LEU A 247 41.10 30.69 -2.03
CA LEU A 247 40.71 32.07 -2.32
C LEU A 247 41.03 32.99 -1.13
N MET A 248 40.68 32.57 0.09
CA MET A 248 40.97 33.34 1.30
C MET A 248 42.48 33.53 1.50
N ILE A 249 43.30 32.51 1.22
CA ILE A 249 44.77 32.62 1.31
C ILE A 249 45.29 33.64 0.30
N ILE A 250 44.83 33.60 -0.95
CA ILE A 250 45.25 34.57 -1.98
C ILE A 250 44.88 35.99 -1.55
N THR A 251 43.65 36.22 -1.08
CA THR A 251 43.21 37.55 -0.63
C THR A 251 44.06 38.06 0.54
N LEU A 252 44.40 37.19 1.50
CA LEU A 252 45.27 37.56 2.61
C LEU A 252 46.70 37.87 2.16
N GLN A 253 47.23 37.15 1.17
CA GLN A 253 48.54 37.41 0.58
C GLN A 253 48.57 38.76 -0.15
N GLU A 254 47.54 39.07 -0.94
CA GLU A 254 47.41 40.36 -1.62
C GLU A 254 47.35 41.53 -0.63
N GLU A 255 46.58 41.42 0.44
CA GLU A 255 46.53 42.43 1.51
C GLU A 255 47.90 42.60 2.19
N MET A 256 48.63 41.50 2.44
CA MET A 256 49.97 41.57 3.03
C MET A 256 50.97 42.28 2.12
N GLU A 257 50.95 42.01 0.82
CA GLU A 257 51.82 42.68 -0.15
C GLU A 257 51.45 44.17 -0.27
N ARG A 258 50.13 44.50 -0.26
CA ARG A 258 49.63 45.89 -0.24
C ARG A 258 50.17 46.67 0.97
N VAL A 259 50.06 46.11 2.17
CA VAL A 259 50.55 46.74 3.42
C VAL A 259 52.07 46.92 3.38
N LYS A 260 52.80 45.95 2.83
CA LYS A 260 54.25 45.99 2.68
C LYS A 260 54.70 47.06 1.69
N GLU A 261 53.99 47.21 0.56
CA GLU A 261 54.22 48.29 -0.40
C GLU A 261 53.93 49.67 0.22
N GLU A 262 52.83 49.81 0.96
CA GLU A 262 52.47 51.06 1.64
C GLU A 262 53.51 51.45 2.71
N SER A 263 53.99 50.49 3.50
CA SER A 263 55.07 50.69 4.48
C SER A 263 56.39 51.07 3.81
N SER A 264 56.72 50.45 2.68
CA SER A 264 57.91 50.77 1.88
C SER A 264 57.82 52.17 1.27
N TYR A 265 56.63 52.58 0.80
CA TYR A 265 56.36 53.91 0.27
C TYR A 265 56.51 55.00 1.34
N ILE A 266 56.06 54.76 2.57
CA ILE A 266 56.26 55.69 3.69
C ILE A 266 57.76 55.84 4.03
N LEU A 267 58.51 54.74 3.99
CA LEU A 267 59.97 54.73 4.18
C LEU A 267 60.73 55.46 3.06
N GLU A 268 60.32 55.29 1.81
CA GLU A 268 60.92 56.00 0.67
C GLU A 268 60.51 57.47 0.60
N SER A 269 59.26 57.80 0.94
CA SER A 269 58.76 59.17 1.10
C SER A 269 59.59 59.93 2.15
N SER A 270 59.96 59.24 3.24
CA SER A 270 60.86 59.77 4.26
C SER A 270 62.32 59.93 3.78
N ARG A 271 62.73 59.23 2.72
CA ARG A 271 64.08 59.28 2.12
C ARG A 271 64.20 60.25 0.92
N LYS A 272 63.11 60.48 0.18
CA LYS A 272 63.07 61.28 -1.08
C LYS A 272 62.90 62.79 -0.89
N VAL A 273 63.08 63.31 0.33
CA VAL A 273 63.32 64.75 0.54
C VAL A 273 64.69 65.19 -0.04
N GLY A 274 65.51 64.27 -0.53
CA GLY A 274 66.78 64.58 -1.21
C GLY A 274 66.85 64.10 -2.66
N VAL A 275 67.08 65.06 -3.56
CA VAL A 275 67.78 64.96 -4.87
C VAL A 275 66.91 64.65 -6.11
N GLY A 276 67.04 65.54 -7.12
CA GLY A 276 66.19 65.63 -8.30
C GLY A 276 66.84 65.35 -9.68
N GLY A 277 65.94 65.15 -10.66
CA GLY A 277 65.88 65.58 -12.06
C GLY A 277 67.06 65.49 -13.04
N THR A 278 66.92 64.66 -14.09
CA THR A 278 67.46 64.90 -15.46
C THR A 278 66.54 64.29 -16.56
N ALA A 279 66.60 64.84 -17.77
CA ALA A 279 65.64 64.65 -18.88
C ALA A 279 65.59 63.25 -19.53
N ASP A 280 66.64 62.44 -19.40
CA ASP A 280 66.66 61.03 -19.88
C ASP A 280 65.71 60.14 -19.04
N GLY A 281 65.43 60.57 -17.81
CA GLY A 281 64.41 59.97 -16.96
C GLY A 281 63.00 60.11 -17.53
N HIS A 282 62.69 61.17 -18.30
CA HIS A 282 61.32 61.42 -18.74
C HIS A 282 60.88 60.43 -19.83
N ALA A 283 61.72 60.19 -20.85
CA ALA A 283 61.44 59.21 -21.90
C ALA A 283 61.41 57.77 -21.36
N LEU A 284 62.29 57.43 -20.42
CA LEU A 284 62.32 56.13 -19.76
C LEU A 284 61.11 55.93 -18.83
N THR A 285 60.61 57.02 -18.24
CA THR A 285 59.37 57.01 -17.45
C THR A 285 58.14 56.84 -18.32
N GLU A 286 58.10 57.47 -19.50
CA GLU A 286 57.02 57.35 -20.48
C GLU A 286 56.93 55.93 -21.07
N ALA A 287 58.07 55.35 -21.46
CA ALA A 287 58.15 53.97 -21.94
C ALA A 287 57.75 52.95 -20.85
N ARG A 288 58.14 53.20 -19.59
CA ARG A 288 57.69 52.39 -18.44
C ARG A 288 56.19 52.52 -18.19
N LYS A 289 55.62 53.71 -18.37
CA LYS A 289 54.18 53.95 -18.21
C LYS A 289 53.39 53.20 -19.29
N GLN A 290 53.80 53.29 -20.55
CA GLN A 290 53.18 52.56 -21.65
C GLN A 290 53.28 51.04 -21.47
N LEU A 291 54.44 50.52 -21.04
CA LEU A 291 54.59 49.10 -20.76
C LEU A 291 53.67 48.63 -19.63
N LYS A 292 53.47 49.46 -18.59
CA LYS A 292 52.57 49.16 -17.48
C LYS A 292 51.10 49.18 -17.92
N GLU A 293 50.71 50.15 -18.74
CA GLU A 293 49.36 50.24 -19.32
C GLU A 293 49.06 49.06 -20.24
N GLU A 294 49.99 48.68 -21.12
CA GLU A 294 49.86 47.53 -22.01
C GLU A 294 49.80 46.21 -21.23
N THR A 295 50.60 46.06 -20.18
CA THR A 295 50.56 44.87 -19.31
C THR A 295 49.23 44.76 -18.57
N GLN A 296 48.68 45.89 -18.10
CA GLN A 296 47.37 45.93 -17.47
C GLN A 296 46.26 45.56 -18.45
N LEU A 297 46.29 46.12 -19.67
CA LEU A 297 45.31 45.80 -20.70
C LEU A 297 45.35 44.32 -21.07
N ARG A 298 46.55 43.73 -21.15
CA ARG A 298 46.71 42.29 -21.41
C ARG A 298 46.12 41.44 -20.28
N LEU A 299 46.36 41.80 -19.02
CA LEU A 299 45.78 41.11 -17.85
C LEU A 299 44.25 41.20 -17.86
N ASP A 300 43.69 42.37 -18.21
CA ASP A 300 42.25 42.57 -18.28
C ASP A 300 41.62 41.71 -19.40
N VAL A 301 42.29 41.60 -20.56
CA VAL A 301 41.85 40.73 -21.67
C VAL A 301 41.98 39.24 -21.31
N GLU A 302 43.05 38.83 -20.63
CA GLU A 302 43.20 37.44 -20.16
C GLU A 302 42.10 37.07 -19.16
N LYS A 303 41.75 37.99 -18.25
CA LYS A 303 40.67 37.79 -17.29
C LYS A 303 39.30 37.69 -17.98
N GLU A 304 39.01 38.55 -18.96
CA GLU A 304 37.78 38.48 -19.74
C GLU A 304 37.69 37.19 -20.56
N LEU A 305 38.81 36.73 -21.13
CA LEU A 305 38.88 35.48 -21.87
C LEU A 305 38.58 34.27 -20.95
N GLU A 306 39.09 34.27 -19.72
CA GLU A 306 38.83 33.21 -18.75
C GLU A 306 37.35 33.14 -18.37
N VAL A 307 36.69 34.31 -18.16
CA VAL A 307 35.24 34.38 -17.93
C VAL A 307 34.46 33.87 -19.15
N GLN A 308 34.85 34.26 -20.37
CA GLN A 308 34.21 33.78 -21.60
C GLN A 308 34.33 32.27 -21.79
N ILE A 309 35.48 31.68 -21.43
CA ILE A 309 35.67 30.22 -21.46
C ILE A 309 34.73 29.55 -20.44
N GLY A 310 34.64 30.08 -19.22
CA GLY A 310 33.72 29.57 -18.19
C GLY A 310 32.27 29.62 -18.64
N MET A 311 31.80 30.77 -19.13
CA MET A 311 30.44 30.92 -19.65
C MET A 311 30.12 29.97 -20.80
N ARG A 312 31.09 29.72 -21.70
CA ARG A 312 30.91 28.77 -22.81
C ARG A 312 30.78 27.33 -22.31
N GLN A 313 31.57 26.93 -21.33
CA GLN A 313 31.48 25.59 -20.72
C GLN A 313 30.15 25.39 -20.00
N GLU A 314 29.69 26.38 -19.23
CA GLU A 314 28.38 26.36 -18.58
C GLU A 314 27.24 26.27 -19.59
N MET A 315 27.29 27.06 -20.66
CA MET A 315 26.30 27.01 -21.74
C MET A 315 26.27 25.65 -22.44
N GLU A 316 27.43 25.03 -22.71
CA GLU A 316 27.50 23.71 -23.33
C GLU A 316 26.91 22.62 -22.41
N LEU A 317 27.18 22.69 -21.10
CA LEU A 317 26.60 21.77 -20.12
C LEU A 317 25.08 21.93 -20.05
N ALA A 318 24.59 23.17 -19.96
CA ALA A 318 23.17 23.47 -19.93
C ALA A 318 22.46 22.98 -21.20
N MET A 319 23.08 23.16 -22.36
CA MET A 319 22.56 22.67 -23.64
C MET A 319 22.45 21.14 -23.66
N LYS A 320 23.48 20.41 -23.22
CA LYS A 320 23.44 18.93 -23.13
C LYS A 320 22.37 18.44 -22.17
N MET A 321 22.18 19.13 -21.04
CA MET A 321 21.11 18.80 -20.10
C MET A 321 19.72 19.01 -20.70
N LEU A 322 19.54 20.10 -21.45
CA LEU A 322 18.27 20.37 -22.15
C LEU A 322 18.00 19.34 -23.25
N GLU A 323 19.00 18.99 -24.07
CA GLU A 323 18.88 17.95 -25.09
C GLU A 323 18.48 16.60 -24.48
N LYS A 324 19.08 16.26 -23.33
CA LYS A 324 18.71 15.06 -22.59
C LYS A 324 17.27 15.10 -22.09
N ASP A 325 16.83 16.20 -21.48
CA ASP A 325 15.44 16.33 -21.02
C ASP A 325 14.46 16.23 -22.20
N VAL A 326 14.76 16.88 -23.34
CA VAL A 326 13.94 16.77 -24.56
C VAL A 326 13.84 15.31 -25.04
N CYS A 327 14.95 14.58 -25.10
CA CYS A 327 14.93 13.16 -25.47
C CYS A 327 14.09 12.31 -24.49
N GLU A 328 14.27 12.50 -23.19
CA GLU A 328 13.50 11.77 -22.16
C GLU A 328 11.99 12.08 -22.25
N LYS A 329 11.63 13.34 -22.50
CA LYS A 329 10.23 13.74 -22.73
C LYS A 329 9.69 13.12 -24.01
N GLN A 330 10.49 13.04 -25.07
CA GLN A 330 10.08 12.44 -26.34
C GLN A 330 9.80 10.94 -26.17
N ASP A 331 10.66 10.22 -25.45
CA ASP A 331 10.49 8.79 -25.16
C ASP A 331 9.24 8.55 -24.31
N ALA A 332 9.02 9.36 -23.28
CA ALA A 332 7.81 9.30 -22.45
C ALA A 332 6.53 9.55 -23.30
N LEU A 333 6.58 10.49 -24.24
CA LEU A 333 5.47 10.79 -25.13
C LEU A 333 5.17 9.61 -26.07
N VAL A 334 6.20 8.95 -26.60
CA VAL A 334 6.04 7.73 -27.41
C VAL A 334 5.39 6.61 -26.60
N ALA A 335 5.84 6.39 -25.36
CA ALA A 335 5.24 5.38 -24.47
C ALA A 335 3.76 5.67 -24.17
N LEU A 336 3.41 6.93 -23.88
CA LEU A 336 2.02 7.33 -23.65
C LEU A 336 1.14 7.17 -24.90
N ARG A 337 1.68 7.44 -26.09
CA ARG A 337 0.96 7.18 -27.35
C ARG A 337 0.67 5.69 -27.53
N GLN A 338 1.65 4.82 -27.26
CA GLN A 338 1.44 3.38 -27.33
C GLN A 338 0.37 2.91 -26.34
N GLN A 339 0.41 3.37 -25.09
CA GLN A 339 -0.62 3.06 -24.10
C GLN A 339 -2.03 3.51 -24.54
N LEU A 340 -2.13 4.66 -25.22
CA LEU A 340 -3.41 5.14 -25.75
C LEU A 340 -3.95 4.22 -26.85
N ASP A 341 -3.07 3.69 -27.71
CA ASP A 341 -3.45 2.75 -28.76
C ASP A 341 -3.85 1.39 -28.19
N ASP A 342 -3.14 0.90 -27.17
CA ASP A 342 -3.50 -0.33 -26.46
C ASP A 342 -4.87 -0.20 -25.78
N LEU A 343 -5.16 0.94 -25.14
CA LEU A 343 -6.47 1.23 -24.55
C LEU A 343 -7.59 1.27 -25.60
N ARG A 344 -7.33 1.79 -26.79
CA ARG A 344 -8.31 1.78 -27.90
C ARG A 344 -8.58 0.36 -28.37
N ALA A 345 -7.54 -0.47 -28.50
CA ALA A 345 -7.70 -1.88 -28.86
C ALA A 345 -8.53 -2.64 -27.82
N LEU A 346 -8.21 -2.46 -26.53
CA LEU A 346 -8.95 -3.06 -25.41
C LEU A 346 -10.41 -2.62 -25.40
N LYS A 347 -10.68 -1.33 -25.64
CA LYS A 347 -12.05 -0.80 -25.74
C LYS A 347 -12.83 -1.50 -26.86
N HIS A 348 -12.20 -1.74 -28.00
CA HIS A 348 -12.86 -2.41 -29.12
C HIS A 348 -13.17 -3.88 -28.79
N GLU A 349 -12.22 -4.60 -28.19
CA GLU A 349 -12.41 -5.99 -27.76
C GLU A 349 -13.52 -6.11 -26.70
N LEU A 350 -13.53 -5.23 -25.70
CA LEU A 350 -14.56 -5.22 -24.66
C LEU A 350 -15.94 -4.93 -25.24
N SER A 351 -16.02 -4.00 -26.20
CA SER A 351 -17.28 -3.68 -26.88
C SER A 351 -17.81 -4.89 -27.66
N PHE A 352 -16.93 -5.62 -28.34
CA PHE A 352 -17.28 -6.86 -29.04
C PHE A 352 -17.76 -7.96 -28.09
N LYS A 353 -17.06 -8.18 -26.97
CA LYS A 353 -17.48 -9.15 -25.94
C LYS A 353 -18.81 -8.78 -25.29
N LEU A 354 -19.06 -7.49 -25.05
CA LEU A 354 -20.32 -7.02 -24.51
C LEU A 354 -21.48 -7.29 -25.48
N GLN A 355 -21.27 -7.02 -26.78
CA GLN A 355 -22.28 -7.29 -27.81
C GLN A 355 -22.57 -8.79 -27.94
N SER A 356 -21.56 -9.65 -27.91
CA SER A 356 -21.76 -11.11 -27.96
C SER A 356 -22.49 -11.63 -26.72
N SER A 357 -22.18 -11.11 -25.54
CA SER A 357 -22.88 -11.43 -24.29
C SER A 357 -24.34 -10.98 -24.34
N ASP A 358 -24.64 -9.78 -24.84
CA ASP A 358 -26.01 -9.27 -24.96
C ASP A 358 -26.87 -10.15 -25.89
N MET A 359 -26.27 -10.61 -27.00
CA MET A 359 -26.92 -11.58 -27.89
C MET A 359 -27.17 -12.92 -27.20
N GLY A 360 -26.23 -13.41 -26.39
CA GLY A 360 -26.40 -14.63 -25.60
C GLY A 360 -27.49 -14.51 -24.53
N VAL A 361 -27.61 -13.35 -23.88
CA VAL A 361 -28.69 -13.07 -22.91
C VAL A 361 -30.05 -13.05 -23.60
N LYS A 362 -30.17 -12.41 -24.77
CA LYS A 362 -31.42 -12.41 -25.56
C LYS A 362 -31.85 -13.82 -25.92
N GLN A 363 -30.94 -14.66 -26.43
CA GLN A 363 -31.24 -16.06 -26.74
C GLN A 363 -31.71 -16.85 -25.51
N LYS A 364 -31.05 -16.68 -24.36
CA LYS A 364 -31.46 -17.32 -23.10
C LYS A 364 -32.84 -16.84 -22.63
N SER A 365 -33.12 -15.55 -22.75
CA SER A 365 -34.42 -14.96 -22.40
C SER A 365 -35.56 -15.54 -23.25
N GLU A 366 -35.36 -15.67 -24.57
CA GLU A 366 -36.34 -16.30 -25.47
C GLU A 366 -36.59 -17.75 -25.09
N LEU A 367 -35.53 -18.51 -24.78
CA LEU A 367 -35.66 -19.91 -24.38
C LEU A 367 -36.39 -20.04 -23.04
N ASN A 368 -36.13 -19.13 -22.09
CA ASN A 368 -36.82 -19.11 -20.80
C ASN A 368 -38.33 -18.81 -20.97
N SER A 369 -38.69 -17.87 -21.84
CA SER A 369 -40.10 -17.58 -22.16
C SER A 369 -40.82 -18.78 -22.77
N ARG A 370 -40.16 -19.53 -23.67
CA ARG A 370 -40.72 -20.79 -24.22
C ARG A 370 -40.90 -21.87 -23.16
N LEU A 371 -39.97 -22.00 -22.21
CA LEU A 371 -40.07 -22.94 -21.10
C LEU A 371 -41.19 -22.56 -20.14
N GLU A 372 -41.36 -21.27 -19.87
CA GLU A 372 -42.46 -20.75 -19.04
C GLU A 372 -43.82 -21.05 -19.69
N GLU A 373 -43.95 -20.81 -21.01
CA GLU A 373 -45.16 -21.16 -21.75
C GLU A 373 -45.46 -22.67 -21.68
N LYS A 374 -44.45 -23.52 -21.89
CA LYS A 374 -44.62 -24.98 -21.74
C LYS A 374 -45.01 -25.38 -20.33
N THR A 375 -44.44 -24.73 -19.31
CA THR A 375 -44.76 -25.00 -17.90
C THR A 375 -46.21 -24.63 -17.60
N ASN A 376 -46.68 -23.49 -18.11
CA ASN A 376 -48.07 -23.05 -17.99
C ASN A 376 -49.03 -23.99 -18.71
N GLN A 377 -48.69 -24.44 -19.93
CA GLN A 377 -49.47 -25.45 -20.66
C GLN A 377 -49.55 -26.77 -19.88
N MET A 378 -48.44 -27.25 -19.33
CA MET A 378 -48.41 -28.46 -18.53
C MET A 378 -49.25 -28.32 -17.25
N ALA A 379 -49.16 -27.19 -16.56
CA ALA A 379 -49.99 -26.90 -15.38
C ALA A 379 -51.49 -26.88 -15.71
N ALA A 380 -51.88 -26.36 -16.87
CA ALA A 380 -53.26 -26.41 -17.35
C ALA A 380 -53.74 -27.84 -17.60
N THR A 381 -52.92 -28.67 -18.25
CA THR A 381 -53.22 -30.09 -18.49
C THR A 381 -53.34 -30.88 -17.19
N ILE A 382 -52.45 -30.63 -16.22
CA ILE A 382 -52.53 -31.27 -14.89
C ILE A 382 -53.86 -30.92 -14.21
N LYS A 383 -54.27 -29.64 -14.21
CA LYS A 383 -55.57 -29.24 -13.64
C LYS A 383 -56.76 -29.92 -14.32
N GLN A 384 -56.72 -30.11 -15.64
CA GLN A 384 -57.77 -30.83 -16.37
C GLN A 384 -57.82 -32.31 -15.98
N LEU A 385 -56.67 -32.96 -15.84
CA LEU A 385 -56.57 -34.35 -15.40
C LEU A 385 -57.08 -34.53 -13.96
N GLU A 386 -56.69 -33.66 -13.03
CA GLU A 386 -57.18 -33.66 -11.65
C GLU A 386 -58.70 -33.48 -11.58
N GLN A 387 -59.27 -32.62 -12.44
CA GLN A 387 -60.72 -32.43 -12.51
C GLN A 387 -61.44 -33.68 -13.05
N SER A 388 -60.90 -34.28 -14.12
CA SER A 388 -61.40 -35.54 -14.68
C SER A 388 -61.36 -36.68 -13.65
N GLU A 389 -60.27 -36.80 -12.89
CA GLU A 389 -60.14 -37.77 -11.80
C GLU A 389 -61.22 -37.57 -10.73
N LYS A 390 -61.42 -36.32 -10.28
CA LYS A 390 -62.47 -36.00 -9.29
C LYS A 390 -63.86 -36.39 -9.79
N ASP A 391 -64.16 -36.16 -11.07
CA ASP A 391 -65.46 -36.46 -11.64
C ASP A 391 -65.66 -37.98 -11.82
N LEU A 392 -64.62 -38.72 -12.23
CA LEU A 392 -64.63 -40.19 -12.26
C LEU A 392 -64.84 -40.78 -10.86
N VAL A 393 -64.17 -40.25 -9.83
CA VAL A 393 -64.34 -40.69 -8.44
C VAL A 393 -65.78 -40.45 -7.96
N LYS A 394 -66.39 -39.30 -8.27
CA LYS A 394 -67.80 -39.04 -7.96
C LYS A 394 -68.74 -40.02 -8.67
N GLN A 395 -68.49 -40.31 -9.94
CA GLN A 395 -69.28 -41.26 -10.72
C GLN A 395 -69.18 -42.67 -10.12
N ALA A 396 -67.97 -43.12 -9.77
CA ALA A 396 -67.73 -44.41 -9.11
C ALA A 396 -68.47 -44.52 -7.77
N LYS A 397 -68.43 -43.48 -6.93
CA LYS A 397 -69.19 -43.43 -5.66
C LYS A 397 -70.71 -43.54 -5.88
N THR A 398 -71.21 -42.86 -6.91
CA THR A 398 -72.64 -42.87 -7.26
C THR A 398 -73.10 -44.25 -7.70
N LEU A 399 -72.32 -44.90 -8.59
CA LEU A 399 -72.56 -46.28 -9.04
C LEU A 399 -72.51 -47.27 -7.87
N ASN A 400 -71.53 -47.15 -6.97
CA ASN A 400 -71.41 -48.00 -5.80
C ASN A 400 -72.60 -47.84 -4.84
N SER A 401 -73.08 -46.62 -4.62
CA SER A 401 -74.32 -46.34 -3.85
C SER A 401 -75.55 -46.97 -4.51
N ALA A 402 -75.68 -46.86 -5.84
CA ALA A 402 -76.78 -47.47 -6.58
C ALA A 402 -76.75 -49.01 -6.49
N ALA A 403 -75.56 -49.62 -6.61
CA ALA A 403 -75.37 -51.06 -6.45
C ALA A 403 -75.76 -51.54 -5.04
N ASN A 404 -75.33 -50.85 -3.99
CA ASN A 404 -75.68 -51.19 -2.61
C ASN A 404 -77.20 -51.12 -2.33
N LYS A 405 -77.91 -50.14 -2.92
CA LYS A 405 -79.38 -50.06 -2.83
C LYS A 405 -80.10 -51.22 -3.51
N LEU A 406 -79.53 -51.75 -4.59
CA LEU A 406 -80.07 -52.93 -5.27
C LEU A 406 -79.87 -54.21 -4.46
N ILE A 407 -78.71 -54.35 -3.81
CA ILE A 407 -78.41 -55.50 -2.94
C ILE A 407 -79.33 -55.52 -1.71
N GLN A 408 -79.60 -54.37 -1.09
CA GLN A 408 -80.52 -54.27 0.06
C GLN A 408 -81.99 -54.58 -0.27
N LYS A 409 -82.40 -54.57 -1.54
CA LYS A 409 -83.78 -54.94 -1.95
C LYS A 409 -83.97 -56.45 -2.13
N HIS A 410 -82.90 -57.23 -2.11
CA HIS A 410 -82.91 -58.68 -2.35
C HIS A 410 -82.71 -59.53 -1.09
N HIS A 411 -82.57 -58.88 0.07
CA HIS A 411 -82.74 -59.48 1.40
C HIS A 411 -84.00 -58.91 2.04
#